data_AF-A0AAD4L032-F1
#
_entry.id   AF-A0AAD4L032-F1
#
_cell.length_a   1.000
_cell.length_b   1.000
_cell.length_c   1.000
_cell.angle_alpha   90.00
_cell.angle_beta   90.00
_cell.angle_gamma   90.00
#
_symmetry.space_group_name_H-M   'P 1'
#
loop_
_entity.id
_entity.type
_entity.pdbx_description
1 polymer ?
#
loop_
_entity_poly.entity_id
_entity_poly.type
_entity_poly.pdbx_seq_one_letter_code
_entity_poly.pdbx_strand_id
1 'polypeptide(L)'
;MAPKHESEKPRIGVQTTAFVTGSFLSGAMMSLSVIAVPVLLDTNLTDSGHTVHQWARLYHYGHIYMPALAVATTGLYIYTAMRKWAAREHNRLLIYAAAGVSTIAIVPFTWVLMDPTNYILFGLDELPKGSTQMMDEPTVRKLLMKWAWLHVVRSLLPLAGSILGLVGVLQERIW
;
A
#
# COMPACT_ATOMS: atom_id res chain seq x y z
N MET A 1 25.02 35.82 33.15
CA MET A 1 24.10 34.66 33.28
C MET A 1 23.44 34.47 31.91
N ALA A 2 23.94 33.55 31.09
CA ALA A 2 23.39 33.32 29.75
C ALA A 2 22.07 32.54 29.86
N PRO A 3 21.06 32.83 29.02
CA PRO A 3 19.80 32.11 29.07
C PRO A 3 20.03 30.64 28.71
N LYS A 4 19.54 29.72 29.57
CA LYS A 4 19.47 28.29 29.26
C LYS A 4 18.58 28.14 28.03
N HIS A 5 19.16 27.62 26.95
CA HIS A 5 18.41 27.20 25.78
C HIS A 5 17.51 26.04 26.22
N GLU A 6 16.24 26.32 26.50
CA GLU A 6 15.25 25.26 26.69
C GLU A 6 15.21 24.46 25.40
N SER A 7 15.55 23.17 25.47
CA SER A 7 15.47 22.26 24.34
C SER A 7 13.99 22.11 23.98
N GLU A 8 13.54 22.84 22.97
CA GLU A 8 12.16 22.75 22.47
C GLU A 8 11.89 21.29 22.09
N LYS A 9 10.89 20.66 22.73
CA LYS A 9 10.57 19.24 22.47
C LYS A 9 10.33 19.04 20.96
N PRO A 10 10.89 17.99 20.34
CA PRO A 10 10.70 17.74 18.92
C PRO A 10 9.20 17.60 18.60
N ARG A 11 8.73 18.42 17.66
CA ARG A 11 7.34 18.38 17.17
C ARG A 11 7.19 17.19 16.23
N ILE A 12 6.96 15.99 16.79
CA ILE A 12 6.87 14.73 16.04
C ILE A 12 5.52 14.47 15.35
N GLY A 13 4.68 15.51 15.22
CA GLY A 13 3.30 15.36 14.72
C GLY A 13 3.25 14.80 13.29
N VAL A 14 4.05 15.38 12.39
CA VAL A 14 4.05 14.97 10.97
C VAL A 14 4.57 13.54 10.80
N GLN A 15 5.62 13.18 11.53
CA GLN A 15 6.22 11.84 11.50
C GLN A 15 5.24 10.79 12.01
N THR A 16 4.50 11.12 13.07
CA THR A 16 3.46 10.25 13.63
C THR A 16 2.31 10.08 12.64
N THR A 17 1.86 11.17 12.00
CA THR A 17 0.84 11.11 10.95
C THR A 17 1.29 10.24 9.77
N ALA A 18 2.55 10.36 9.33
CA ALA A 18 3.10 9.55 8.24
C ALA A 18 3.10 8.05 8.57
N PHE A 19 3.56 7.68 9.78
CA PHE A 19 3.52 6.30 10.26
C PHE A 19 2.08 5.73 10.33
N VAL A 20 1.14 6.50 10.90
CA VAL A 20 -0.25 6.06 11.04
C VAL A 20 -0.92 5.89 9.68
N THR A 21 -0.76 6.85 8.78
CA THR A 21 -1.36 6.81 7.43
C THR A 21 -0.77 5.67 6.59
N GLY A 22 0.54 5.40 6.68
CA GLY A 22 1.17 4.25 6.04
C GLY A 22 0.68 2.90 6.59
N SER A 23 0.49 2.81 7.91
CA SER A 23 0.00 1.58 8.56
C SER A 23 -1.45 1.30 8.17
N PHE A 24 -2.28 2.35 8.16
CA PHE A 24 -3.66 2.28 7.69
C PHE A 24 -3.74 1.87 6.21
N LEU A 25 -2.92 2.46 5.35
CA LEU A 25 -2.82 2.08 3.94
C LEU A 25 -2.50 0.59 3.77
N SER A 26 -1.47 0.09 4.47
CA SER A 26 -1.10 -1.32 4.42
C SER A 26 -2.24 -2.24 4.89
N GLY A 27 -2.87 -1.91 6.02
CA GLY A 27 -4.00 -2.69 6.54
C GLY A 27 -5.20 -2.71 5.57
N ALA A 28 -5.55 -1.57 4.99
CA ALA A 28 -6.60 -1.47 3.98
C ALA A 28 -6.26 -2.25 2.71
N MET A 29 -4.99 -2.27 2.28
CA MET A 29 -4.55 -3.10 1.16
C MET A 29 -4.64 -4.59 1.49
N MET A 30 -4.21 -4.98 2.69
CA MET A 30 -4.21 -6.38 3.13
C MET A 30 -5.63 -6.95 3.21
N SER A 31 -6.61 -6.15 3.64
CA SER A 31 -8.01 -6.59 3.72
C SER A 31 -8.61 -6.98 2.36
N LEU A 32 -8.20 -6.31 1.28
CA LEU A 32 -8.64 -6.68 -0.07
C LEU A 32 -8.21 -8.10 -0.45
N SER A 33 -6.99 -8.50 -0.10
CA SER A 33 -6.44 -9.80 -0.51
C SER A 33 -6.75 -10.92 0.47
N VAL A 34 -6.73 -10.63 1.78
CA VAL A 34 -6.89 -11.65 2.83
C VAL A 34 -8.35 -11.88 3.18
N ILE A 35 -9.22 -10.88 2.98
CA ILE A 35 -10.64 -10.99 3.31
C ILE A 35 -11.49 -10.97 2.05
N ALA A 36 -11.39 -9.90 1.24
CA ALA A 36 -12.33 -9.73 0.14
C ALA A 36 -12.16 -10.80 -0.95
N VAL A 37 -10.93 -11.11 -1.40
CA VAL A 37 -10.72 -12.16 -2.43
C VAL A 37 -11.28 -13.53 -2.01
N PRO A 38 -11.00 -14.07 -0.81
CA PRO A 38 -11.65 -15.30 -0.35
C PRO A 38 -13.17 -15.22 -0.35
N VAL A 39 -13.76 -14.11 0.11
CA VAL A 39 -15.22 -13.91 0.08
C VAL A 39 -15.76 -13.97 -1.35
N LEU A 40 -15.08 -13.34 -2.32
CA LEU A 40 -15.48 -13.39 -3.73
C LEU A 40 -15.47 -14.82 -4.27
N LEU A 41 -14.43 -15.61 -3.93
CA LEU A 41 -14.26 -16.98 -4.40
C LEU A 41 -15.24 -17.95 -3.75
N ASP A 42 -15.57 -17.77 -2.48
CA ASP A 42 -16.44 -18.68 -1.74
C ASP A 42 -17.95 -18.40 -1.97
N THR A 43 -18.31 -17.16 -2.34
CA THR A 43 -19.72 -16.78 -2.57
C THR A 43 -20.20 -16.98 -4.01
N ASN A 44 -19.29 -17.07 -4.98
CA ASN A 44 -19.62 -17.17 -6.41
C ASN A 44 -19.09 -18.46 -7.06
N LEU A 45 -19.14 -19.58 -6.33
CA LEU A 45 -18.52 -20.87 -6.67
C LEU A 45 -18.82 -21.41 -8.09
N THR A 46 -19.84 -20.91 -8.77
CA THR A 46 -20.27 -21.37 -10.11
C THR A 46 -20.37 -20.24 -11.15
N ASP A 47 -20.10 -18.98 -10.80
CA ASP A 47 -20.16 -17.84 -11.73
C ASP A 47 -18.83 -17.09 -11.81
N SER A 48 -17.94 -17.65 -12.64
CA SER A 48 -16.63 -17.08 -12.98
C SER A 48 -16.73 -15.63 -13.48
N GLY A 49 -17.75 -15.31 -14.29
CA GLY A 49 -17.92 -13.97 -14.85
C GLY A 49 -18.28 -12.94 -13.79
N HIS A 50 -19.24 -13.28 -12.92
CA HIS A 50 -19.60 -12.42 -11.81
C HIS A 50 -18.45 -12.20 -10.83
N THR A 51 -17.66 -13.24 -10.56
CA THR A 51 -16.48 -13.17 -9.68
C THR A 51 -15.42 -12.21 -10.24
N VAL A 52 -15.09 -12.35 -11.53
CA VAL A 52 -14.13 -11.46 -12.21
C VAL A 52 -14.62 -10.02 -12.19
N HIS A 53 -15.92 -9.80 -12.45
CA HIS A 53 -16.51 -8.47 -12.41
C HIS A 53 -16.41 -7.82 -11.03
N GLN A 54 -16.73 -8.56 -9.97
CA GLN A 54 -16.60 -8.07 -8.60
C GLN A 54 -15.14 -7.74 -8.25
N TRP A 55 -14.19 -8.57 -8.69
CA TRP A 55 -12.76 -8.24 -8.56
C TRP A 55 -12.39 -6.95 -9.31
N ALA A 56 -12.90 -6.75 -10.54
CA ALA A 56 -12.62 -5.54 -11.32
C ALA A 56 -13.16 -4.29 -10.63
N ARG A 57 -14.35 -4.36 -10.00
CA ARG A 57 -14.89 -3.29 -9.15
C ARG A 57 -14.06 -3.06 -7.90
N LEU A 58 -13.59 -4.12 -7.24
CA LEU A 58 -12.70 -4.02 -6.08
C LEU A 58 -11.38 -3.34 -6.45
N TYR A 59 -10.76 -3.72 -7.57
CA TYR A 59 -9.58 -3.05 -8.10
C TYR A 59 -9.89 -1.59 -8.43
N HIS A 60 -11.05 -1.31 -9.01
CA HIS A 60 -11.48 0.05 -9.35
C HIS A 60 -11.48 0.98 -8.12
N TYR A 61 -11.99 0.56 -6.98
CA TYR A 61 -11.91 1.41 -5.79
C TYR A 61 -10.51 1.45 -5.19
N GLY A 62 -9.78 0.32 -5.21
CA GLY A 62 -8.40 0.24 -4.72
C GLY A 62 -7.44 1.18 -5.45
N HIS A 63 -7.47 1.21 -6.79
CA HIS A 63 -6.54 2.03 -7.58
C HIS A 63 -6.81 3.55 -7.50
N ILE A 64 -8.01 3.96 -7.10
CA ILE A 64 -8.32 5.39 -6.87
C ILE A 64 -7.77 5.82 -5.51
N TYR A 65 -8.17 5.12 -4.44
CA TYR A 65 -7.91 5.62 -3.08
C TYR A 65 -6.50 5.27 -2.56
N MET A 66 -6.00 4.06 -2.83
CA MET A 66 -4.76 3.59 -2.21
C MET A 66 -3.51 4.29 -2.75
N PRO A 67 -3.34 4.52 -4.07
CA PRO A 67 -2.22 5.30 -4.57
C PRO A 67 -2.26 6.76 -4.10
N ALA A 68 -3.44 7.37 -4.02
CA ALA A 68 -3.58 8.74 -3.49
C ALA A 68 -3.10 8.83 -2.04
N LEU A 69 -3.49 7.87 -1.21
CA LEU A 69 -3.01 7.79 0.17
C LEU A 69 -1.50 7.50 0.24
N ALA A 70 -0.97 6.64 -0.62
CA ALA A 70 0.47 6.36 -0.69
C ALA A 70 1.30 7.60 -1.05
N VAL A 71 0.83 8.40 -2.01
CA VAL A 71 1.46 9.68 -2.39
C VAL A 71 1.41 10.66 -1.23
N ALA A 72 0.27 10.80 -0.56
CA ALA A 72 0.13 11.67 0.60
C ALA A 72 1.09 11.28 1.73
N THR A 73 1.11 10.00 2.11
CA THR A 73 2.03 9.45 3.12
C THR A 73 3.50 9.67 2.74
N THR A 74 3.85 9.42 1.48
CA THR A 74 5.20 9.65 0.96
C THR A 74 5.59 11.13 1.04
N GLY A 75 4.67 12.05 0.75
CA GLY A 75 4.87 13.49 0.90
C GLY A 75 5.19 13.89 2.34
N LEU A 76 4.55 13.28 3.33
CA LEU A 76 4.84 13.52 4.75
C LEU A 76 6.26 13.01 5.13
N TYR A 77 6.67 11.85 4.61
CA TYR A 77 8.02 11.34 4.79
C TYR A 77 9.08 12.24 4.13
N ILE A 78 8.83 12.70 2.90
CA ILE A 78 9.73 13.62 2.19
C ILE A 78 9.85 14.94 2.96
N TYR A 79 8.73 15.52 3.40
CA TYR A 79 8.75 16.73 4.22
C TYR A 79 9.59 16.55 5.49
N THR A 80 9.41 15.42 6.18
CA THR A 80 10.19 15.09 7.37
C THR A 80 11.68 14.95 7.03
N ALA A 81 12.03 14.22 5.97
CA ALA A 81 13.40 14.03 5.54
C ALA A 81 14.09 15.36 5.18
N MET A 82 13.39 16.29 4.52
CA MET A 82 13.90 17.63 4.22
C MET A 82 14.15 18.46 5.50
N ARG A 83 13.27 18.34 6.50
CA ARG A 83 13.49 18.97 7.82
C ARG A 83 14.73 18.41 8.51
N LYS A 84 14.96 17.09 8.42
CA LYS A 84 16.15 16.43 8.97
C LYS A 84 17.42 16.81 8.23
N TRP A 85 17.35 16.98 6.91
CA TRP A 85 18.43 17.51 6.10
C TRP A 85 18.84 18.92 6.54
N ALA A 86 17.88 19.84 6.70
CA ALA A 86 18.14 21.21 7.15
C ALA A 86 18.77 21.26 8.56
N ALA A 87 18.39 20.32 9.43
CA ALA A 87 18.95 20.17 10.77
C ALA A 87 20.30 19.40 10.81
N ARG A 88 20.83 18.97 9.65
CA ARG A 88 22.05 18.14 9.52
C ARG A 88 21.96 16.78 10.26
N GLU A 89 20.75 16.26 10.44
CA GLU A 89 20.47 14.95 11.06
C GLU A 89 20.48 13.82 10.01
N HIS A 90 21.66 13.57 9.41
CA HIS A 90 21.80 12.66 8.24
C HIS A 90 21.25 11.25 8.47
N ASN A 91 21.45 10.65 9.64
CA ASN A 91 20.95 9.31 9.93
C ASN A 91 19.42 9.25 9.91
N ARG A 92 18.75 10.27 10.49
CA ARG A 92 17.28 10.35 10.52
C ARG A 92 16.71 10.70 9.15
N LEU A 93 17.40 11.53 8.37
CA LEU A 93 17.07 11.77 6.96
C LEU A 93 16.97 10.44 6.20
N LEU A 94 17.98 9.59 6.30
CA LEU A 94 18.02 8.32 5.56
C LEU A 94 16.86 7.40 5.95
N ILE A 95 16.49 7.34 7.24
CA ILE A 95 15.35 6.54 7.72
C ILE A 95 14.04 7.03 7.09
N TYR A 96 13.75 8.33 7.14
CA TYR A 96 12.51 8.86 6.57
C TYR A 96 12.49 8.83 5.04
N ALA A 97 13.64 9.02 4.38
CA ALA A 97 13.76 8.85 2.94
C ALA A 97 13.47 7.39 2.52
N ALA A 98 14.06 6.42 3.22
CA ALA A 98 13.79 5.00 2.99
C ALA A 98 12.32 4.65 3.25
N ALA A 99 11.70 5.23 4.28
CA ALA A 99 10.28 5.06 4.56
C ALA A 99 9.39 5.56 3.39
N GLY A 100 9.70 6.74 2.84
CA GLY A 100 9.01 7.29 1.68
C GLY A 100 9.19 6.44 0.42
N VAL A 101 10.44 6.04 0.12
CA VAL A 101 10.76 5.18 -1.04
C VAL A 101 10.02 3.84 -0.94
N SER A 102 10.05 3.20 0.22
CA SER A 102 9.30 1.95 0.46
C SER A 102 7.81 2.14 0.24
N THR A 103 7.23 3.24 0.71
CA THR A 103 5.78 3.50 0.56
C THR A 103 5.37 3.70 -0.89
N ILE A 104 6.11 4.49 -1.67
CA ILE A 104 5.76 4.78 -3.06
C ILE A 104 6.10 3.63 -4.02
N ALA A 105 6.96 2.69 -3.61
CA ALA A 105 7.34 1.53 -4.40
C ALA A 105 6.15 0.62 -4.79
N ILE A 106 4.97 0.79 -4.18
CA ILE A 106 3.74 0.11 -4.62
C ILE A 106 3.41 0.40 -6.09
N VAL A 107 3.77 1.58 -6.61
CA VAL A 107 3.48 1.99 -7.99
C VAL A 107 4.30 1.17 -8.98
N PRO A 108 5.65 1.20 -8.96
CA PRO A 108 6.44 0.36 -9.86
C PRO A 108 6.23 -1.15 -9.61
N PHE A 109 5.95 -1.58 -8.37
CA PHE A 109 5.56 -2.97 -8.10
C PHE A 109 4.32 -3.38 -8.89
N THR A 110 3.32 -2.51 -8.95
CA THR A 110 2.07 -2.78 -9.68
C THR A 110 2.35 -2.96 -11.16
N TRP A 111 3.08 -2.03 -11.79
CA TRP A 111 3.36 -2.08 -13.23
C TRP A 111 4.25 -3.26 -13.62
N VAL A 112 5.24 -3.61 -12.81
CA VAL A 112 6.21 -4.65 -13.18
C VAL A 112 5.70 -6.05 -12.85
N LEU A 113 5.05 -6.24 -11.70
CA LEU A 113 4.74 -7.58 -11.19
C LEU A 113 3.25 -7.93 -11.24
N MET A 114 2.36 -6.95 -11.07
CA MET A 114 0.91 -7.21 -11.06
C MET A 114 0.25 -7.02 -12.41
N ASP A 115 0.77 -6.12 -13.25
CA ASP A 115 0.16 -5.74 -14.53
C ASP A 115 -0.15 -6.93 -15.45
N PRO A 116 0.71 -7.94 -15.62
CA PRO A 116 0.38 -9.09 -16.45
C PRO A 116 -0.85 -9.87 -15.95
N THR A 117 -1.04 -9.93 -14.63
CA THR A 117 -2.21 -10.61 -14.04
C THR A 117 -3.45 -9.73 -14.13
N ASN A 118 -3.30 -8.42 -13.92
CA ASN A 118 -4.37 -7.44 -14.09
C ASN A 118 -4.89 -7.43 -15.52
N TYR A 119 -4.00 -7.40 -16.51
CA TYR A 119 -4.35 -7.40 -17.93
C TYR A 119 -5.24 -8.59 -18.32
N ILE A 120 -4.87 -9.79 -17.86
CA ILE A 120 -5.66 -10.99 -18.11
C ILE A 120 -7.04 -10.84 -17.47
N LEU A 121 -7.11 -10.52 -16.16
CA LEU A 121 -8.37 -10.41 -15.44
C LEU A 121 -9.30 -9.32 -16.00
N PHE A 122 -8.78 -8.18 -16.43
CA PHE A 122 -9.57 -7.15 -17.11
C PHE A 122 -10.06 -7.60 -18.48
N GLY A 123 -9.21 -8.27 -19.26
CA GLY A 123 -9.64 -8.88 -20.51
C GLY A 123 -10.79 -9.87 -20.33
N LEU A 124 -10.83 -10.58 -19.19
CA LEU A 124 -11.94 -11.47 -18.85
C LEU A 124 -13.23 -10.70 -18.46
N ASP A 125 -13.11 -9.57 -17.76
CA ASP A 125 -14.26 -8.72 -17.40
C ASP A 125 -14.93 -8.08 -18.62
N GLU A 126 -14.15 -7.81 -19.68
CA GLU A 126 -14.62 -7.20 -20.92
C GLU A 126 -15.34 -8.19 -21.86
N LEU A 127 -15.23 -9.50 -21.60
CA LEU A 127 -15.86 -10.51 -22.45
C LEU A 127 -17.40 -10.42 -22.39
N PRO A 128 -18.12 -10.74 -23.49
CA PRO A 128 -19.58 -10.73 -23.52
C PRO A 128 -20.18 -11.58 -22.40
N LYS A 129 -21.19 -11.05 -21.70
CA LYS A 129 -21.90 -11.75 -20.63
C LYS A 129 -22.36 -13.14 -21.10
N GLY A 130 -21.89 -14.19 -20.43
CA GLY A 130 -22.14 -15.60 -20.77
C GLY A 130 -20.93 -16.34 -21.36
N SER A 131 -19.95 -15.64 -21.94
CA SER A 131 -18.70 -16.27 -22.42
C SER A 131 -17.73 -16.58 -21.28
N THR A 132 -17.67 -15.71 -20.27
CA THR A 132 -16.93 -15.95 -19.02
C THR A 132 -17.55 -17.02 -18.13
N GLN A 133 -18.86 -17.26 -18.24
CA GLN A 133 -19.53 -18.38 -17.54
C GLN A 133 -19.13 -19.74 -18.11
N MET A 134 -18.67 -19.78 -19.37
CA MET A 134 -18.09 -21.00 -19.98
C MET A 134 -16.60 -21.19 -19.64
N MET A 135 -15.98 -20.25 -18.92
CA MET A 135 -14.59 -20.41 -18.49
C MET A 135 -14.48 -21.33 -17.30
N ASP A 136 -13.41 -22.12 -17.33
CA ASP A 136 -12.97 -23.00 -16.25
C ASP A 136 -12.80 -22.21 -14.94
N GLU A 137 -13.71 -22.43 -13.97
CA GLU A 137 -13.66 -21.84 -12.62
C GLU A 137 -12.28 -22.01 -11.96
N PRO A 138 -11.62 -23.20 -12.03
CA PRO A 138 -10.27 -23.37 -11.51
C PRO A 138 -9.26 -22.37 -12.07
N THR A 139 -9.40 -21.98 -13.34
CA THR A 139 -8.52 -21.00 -13.99
C THR A 139 -8.73 -19.60 -13.41
N VAL A 140 -9.98 -19.15 -13.25
CA VAL A 140 -10.30 -17.84 -12.64
C VAL A 140 -9.84 -17.80 -11.19
N ARG A 141 -10.12 -18.85 -10.42
CA ARG A 141 -9.65 -19.00 -9.04
C ARG A 141 -8.13 -18.89 -8.94
N LYS A 142 -7.38 -19.55 -9.83
CA LYS A 142 -5.92 -19.48 -9.86
C LYS A 142 -5.41 -18.08 -10.15
N LEU A 143 -6.03 -17.34 -11.08
CA LEU A 143 -5.67 -15.96 -11.39
C LEU A 143 -5.93 -15.01 -10.22
N LEU A 144 -7.09 -15.11 -9.58
CA LEU A 144 -7.45 -14.28 -8.42
C LEU A 144 -6.56 -14.58 -7.21
N MET A 145 -6.22 -15.84 -6.97
CA MET A 145 -5.26 -16.24 -5.92
C MET A 145 -3.86 -15.73 -6.21
N LYS A 146 -3.40 -15.79 -7.47
CA LYS A 146 -2.12 -15.19 -7.88
C LYS A 146 -2.13 -13.67 -7.64
N TRP A 147 -3.20 -12.98 -8.04
CA TRP A 147 -3.35 -11.56 -7.82
C TRP A 147 -3.32 -11.21 -6.33
N ALA A 148 -4.05 -11.97 -5.50
CA ALA A 148 -4.10 -11.78 -4.05
C ALA A 148 -2.71 -11.90 -3.43
N TRP A 149 -1.94 -12.93 -3.79
CA TRP A 149 -0.57 -13.11 -3.30
C TRP A 149 0.35 -11.96 -3.68
N LEU A 150 0.32 -11.53 -4.94
CA LEU A 150 1.11 -10.37 -5.38
C LEU A 150 0.69 -9.10 -4.64
N HIS A 151 -0.60 -8.91 -4.41
CA HIS A 151 -1.12 -7.75 -3.71
C HIS A 151 -0.78 -7.77 -2.20
N VAL A 152 -0.72 -8.95 -1.57
CA VAL A 152 -0.17 -9.12 -0.21
C VAL A 152 1.28 -8.64 -0.18
N VAL A 153 2.14 -9.11 -1.08
CA VAL A 153 3.54 -8.66 -1.15
C VAL A 153 3.61 -7.15 -1.34
N ARG A 154 2.78 -6.59 -2.23
CA ARG A 154 2.68 -5.14 -2.44
C ARG A 154 2.31 -4.39 -1.15
N SER A 155 1.40 -4.93 -0.35
CA SER A 155 0.95 -4.32 0.91
C SER A 155 2.01 -4.28 2.01
N LEU A 156 3.06 -5.10 1.90
CA LEU A 156 4.20 -5.09 2.82
C LEU A 156 5.11 -3.87 2.60
N LEU A 157 5.08 -3.24 1.42
CA LEU A 157 5.89 -2.06 1.10
C LEU A 157 5.52 -0.83 1.95
N PRO A 158 4.25 -0.40 2.06
CA PRO A 158 3.86 0.66 2.99
C PRO A 158 3.97 0.23 4.45
N LEU A 159 3.88 -1.07 4.77
CA LEU A 159 4.14 -1.58 6.13
C LEU A 159 5.61 -1.36 6.53
N ALA A 160 6.54 -1.75 5.66
CA ALA A 160 7.96 -1.51 5.87
C ALA A 160 8.27 -0.01 6.01
N GLY A 161 7.65 0.83 5.16
CA GLY A 161 7.72 2.28 5.30
C GLY A 161 7.24 2.77 6.66
N SER A 162 6.13 2.22 7.15
CA SER A 162 5.56 2.56 8.47
C SER A 162 6.47 2.12 9.62
N ILE A 163 7.04 0.92 9.56
CA ILE A 163 8.01 0.44 10.57
C ILE A 163 9.22 1.39 10.63
N LEU A 164 9.78 1.78 9.48
CA LEU A 164 10.87 2.75 9.41
C LEU A 164 10.47 4.11 9.98
N GLY A 165 9.28 4.60 9.64
CA GLY A 165 8.72 5.83 10.20
C GLY A 165 8.60 5.79 11.72
N LEU A 166 8.10 4.69 12.27
CA LEU A 166 8.00 4.46 13.71
C LEU A 166 9.37 4.44 14.39
N VAL A 167 10.35 3.73 13.79
CA VAL A 167 11.74 3.72 14.28
C VAL A 167 12.29 5.15 14.36
N GLY A 168 12.08 5.96 13.32
CA GLY A 168 12.47 7.37 13.33
C GLY A 168 11.81 8.15 14.48
N VAL A 169 10.50 7.98 14.68
CA VAL A 169 9.76 8.64 15.77
C VAL A 169 10.31 8.26 17.14
N LEU A 170 10.60 6.97 17.37
CA LEU A 170 11.13 6.48 18.63
C LEU A 170 12.54 7.04 18.90
N GLN A 171 13.38 7.14 17.86
CA GLN A 171 14.71 7.74 17.97
C GLN A 171 14.69 9.24 18.29
N GLU A 172 13.59 9.94 18.01
CA GLU A 172 13.38 11.36 18.38
C GLU A 172 12.79 11.54 19.79
N ARG A 173 12.33 10.46 20.42
CA ARG A 173 11.71 10.47 21.76
C ARG A 173 12.67 10.03 22.85
N ILE A 174 13.57 9.10 22.53
CA ILE A 174 14.46 8.43 23.49
C ILE A 174 15.77 9.22 23.72
N TRP A 175 16.07 10.18 22.85
CA TRP A 175 17.25 11.05 22.90
C TRP A 175 16.85 12.51 22.67
#